data_AF-A0A2G8L298-F1
#
_entry.id   AF-A0A2G8L298-F1
#
_cell.length_a   1.000
_cell.length_b   1.000
_cell.length_c   1.000
_cell.angle_alpha   90.00
_cell.angle_beta   90.00
_cell.angle_gamma   90.00
#
_symmetry.space_group_name_H-M   'P 1'
#
loop_
_entity.id
_entity.type
_entity.pdbx_description
1 polymer ?
#
loop_
_entity_poly.entity_id
_entity_poly.type
_entity_poly.pdbx_seq_one_letter_code
_entity_poly.pdbx_strand_id
1 'polypeptide(L)'
;MAASMLSATLTTKNGNSSQFSQPIADSSKKCSLTMLHKGLINMKEDLNQILTALVESEKNNDGTTDAATNSDGEVSDKEDEDGSDQSDDRNQDKRKSEEEQKGHKKPKVS
;
A
#
# COMPACT_ATOMS: atom_id res chain seq x y z
N MET A 1 -37.23 -4.87 6.69
CA MET A 1 -36.20 -4.17 7.51
C MET A 1 -34.83 -4.54 6.95
N ALA A 2 -34.05 -3.54 6.53
CA ALA A 2 -32.69 -3.73 6.03
C ALA A 2 -31.72 -4.02 7.19
N ALA A 3 -30.77 -4.94 6.98
CA ALA A 3 -29.69 -5.19 7.94
C ALA A 3 -28.68 -4.03 7.89
N SER A 4 -28.14 -3.63 9.04
CA SER A 4 -27.04 -2.65 9.08
C SER A 4 -25.80 -3.27 8.45
N MET A 5 -25.28 -2.61 7.40
CA MET A 5 -24.10 -3.02 6.67
C MET A 5 -23.02 -1.95 6.75
N LEU A 6 -21.77 -2.39 6.82
CA LEU A 6 -20.60 -1.56 6.60
C LEU A 6 -20.17 -1.77 5.15
N SER A 7 -20.11 -0.68 4.38
CA SER A 7 -19.72 -0.72 2.98
C SER A 7 -18.68 0.34 2.67
N ALA A 8 -17.72 0.00 1.82
CA ALA A 8 -16.76 0.93 1.26
C ALA A 8 -16.56 0.64 -0.22
N THR A 9 -16.28 1.68 -1.01
CA THR A 9 -15.95 1.55 -2.43
C THR A 9 -14.65 2.29 -2.66
N LEU A 10 -13.66 1.59 -3.20
CA LEU A 10 -12.41 2.16 -3.69
C LEU A 10 -12.53 2.31 -5.21
N THR A 11 -12.43 3.54 -5.72
CA THR A 11 -12.39 3.81 -7.16
C THR A 11 -11.03 4.40 -7.50
N THR A 12 -10.34 3.79 -8.45
CA THR A 12 -9.01 4.21 -8.91
C THR A 12 -9.11 5.16 -10.10
N LYS A 13 -8.01 5.89 -10.40
CA LYS A 13 -7.92 6.86 -11.50
C LYS A 13 -8.28 6.30 -12.89
N ASN A 14 -8.09 4.99 -13.10
CA ASN A 14 -8.42 4.28 -14.33
C ASN A 14 -9.88 3.79 -14.40
N GLY A 15 -10.71 4.14 -13.41
CA GLY A 15 -12.13 3.77 -13.36
C GLY A 15 -12.42 2.41 -12.75
N ASN A 16 -11.39 1.61 -12.39
CA ASN A 16 -11.62 0.35 -11.68
C ASN A 16 -12.23 0.63 -10.30
N SER A 17 -13.19 -0.18 -9.89
CA SER A 17 -13.84 -0.06 -8.60
C SER A 17 -13.82 -1.39 -7.85
N SER A 18 -13.42 -1.35 -6.58
CA SER A 18 -13.47 -2.47 -5.65
C SER A 18 -14.46 -2.14 -4.54
N GLN A 19 -15.42 -3.03 -4.30
CA GLN A 19 -16.45 -2.83 -3.28
C GLN A 19 -16.25 -3.81 -2.13
N PHE A 20 -16.30 -3.29 -0.92
CA PHE A 20 -16.39 -4.04 0.32
C PHE A 20 -17.81 -3.88 0.90
N SER A 21 -18.39 -4.98 1.35
CA SER A 21 -19.68 -4.97 2.06
C SER A 21 -19.72 -6.09 3.07
N GLN A 22 -19.92 -5.75 4.35
CA GLN A 22 -20.03 -6.72 5.43
C GLN A 22 -21.21 -6.39 6.35
N PRO A 23 -22.04 -7.37 6.75
CA PRO A 23 -23.06 -7.15 7.76
C PRO A 23 -22.41 -6.84 9.12
N ILE A 24 -22.90 -5.80 9.79
CA ILE A 24 -22.45 -5.39 11.14
C ILE A 24 -23.54 -5.51 12.20
N ALA A 25 -24.73 -5.95 11.79
CA ALA A 25 -25.82 -6.26 12.70
C ALA A 25 -25.70 -7.69 13.23
N ASP A 26 -26.02 -7.88 14.51
CA ASP A 26 -26.19 -9.20 15.11
C ASP A 26 -27.54 -9.84 14.73
N SER A 27 -27.83 -11.03 15.26
CA SER A 27 -29.11 -11.73 15.07
C SER A 27 -30.32 -10.94 15.59
N SER A 28 -30.11 -9.98 16.50
CA SER A 28 -31.13 -9.05 17.00
C SER A 28 -31.29 -7.81 16.11
N LYS A 29 -30.57 -7.75 14.98
CA LYS A 29 -30.53 -6.64 14.02
C LYS A 29 -30.00 -5.34 14.62
N LYS A 30 -29.28 -5.43 15.75
CA LYS A 30 -28.62 -4.29 16.36
C LYS A 30 -27.16 -4.27 15.96
N CYS A 31 -26.67 -3.09 15.59
CA CYS A 31 -25.25 -2.87 15.42
C CYS A 31 -24.63 -2.72 16.81
N SER A 32 -23.79 -3.68 17.21
CA SER A 32 -22.96 -3.53 18.41
C SER A 32 -21.63 -2.89 18.04
N LEU A 33 -21.09 -2.07 18.95
CA LEU A 33 -19.77 -1.46 18.75
C LEU A 33 -18.67 -2.51 18.52
N THR A 34 -18.79 -3.69 19.14
CA THR A 34 -17.86 -4.80 18.93
C THR A 34 -17.91 -5.35 17.50
N MET A 35 -19.11 -5.49 16.91
CA MET A 35 -19.27 -5.95 15.53
C MET A 35 -18.79 -4.89 14.54
N LEU A 36 -19.09 -3.61 14.81
CA LEU A 36 -18.58 -2.51 14.00
C LEU A 36 -17.04 -2.46 14.03
N HIS A 37 -16.43 -2.56 15.22
CA HIS A 37 -14.98 -2.56 15.37
C HIS A 37 -14.32 -3.73 14.62
N LYS A 38 -14.88 -4.94 14.73
CA LYS A 38 -14.42 -6.10 13.94
C LYS A 38 -14.56 -5.86 12.43
N GLY A 39 -15.70 -5.33 11.99
CA GLY A 39 -15.92 -5.00 10.58
C GLY A 39 -14.92 -3.97 10.05
N LEU A 40 -14.55 -2.98 10.86
CA LEU A 40 -13.54 -1.97 10.49
C LEU A 40 -12.12 -2.56 10.43
N ILE A 41 -11.77 -3.50 11.33
CA ILE A 41 -10.48 -4.21 11.25
C ILE A 41 -10.41 -5.02 9.96
N ASN A 42 -11.44 -5.81 9.66
CA ASN A 42 -11.50 -6.61 8.43
C ASN A 42 -11.39 -5.71 7.18
N MET A 43 -12.15 -4.61 7.14
CA MET A 43 -12.10 -3.66 6.04
C MET A 43 -10.69 -3.08 5.85
N LYS A 44 -9.99 -2.76 6.94
CA LYS A 44 -8.61 -2.25 6.88
C LYS A 44 -7.66 -3.30 6.28
N GLU A 45 -7.80 -4.56 6.69
CA GLU A 45 -6.98 -5.66 6.16
C GLU A 45 -7.23 -5.87 4.66
N ASP A 46 -8.50 -5.89 4.25
CA ASP A 46 -8.89 -6.02 2.84
C ASP A 46 -8.39 -4.85 1.99
N LEU A 47 -8.56 -3.61 2.48
CA LEU A 47 -8.05 -2.42 1.78
C LEU A 47 -6.52 -2.46 1.63
N ASN A 48 -5.80 -2.88 2.66
CA ASN A 48 -4.35 -3.02 2.58
C ASN A 48 -3.95 -4.05 1.51
N GLN A 49 -4.61 -5.21 1.46
CA GLN A 49 -4.33 -6.22 0.44
C GLN A 49 -4.61 -5.70 -0.98
N ILE A 50 -5.75 -5.02 -1.17
CA ILE A 50 -6.12 -4.43 -2.46
C ILE A 50 -5.08 -3.39 -2.89
N LEU A 51 -4.69 -2.49 -1.98
CA LEU A 51 -3.71 -1.44 -2.28
C LEU A 51 -2.33 -2.04 -2.58
N THR A 52 -1.89 -3.07 -1.84
CA THR A 52 -0.64 -3.78 -2.13
C THR A 52 -0.68 -4.40 -3.52
N ALA A 53 -1.73 -5.12 -3.86
CA ALA A 53 -1.89 -5.74 -5.17
C ALA A 53 -1.93 -4.69 -6.30
N LEU A 54 -2.59 -3.54 -6.09
CA LEU A 54 -2.63 -2.45 -7.05
C LEU A 54 -1.24 -1.85 -7.27
N VAL A 55 -0.47 -1.59 -6.21
CA VAL A 55 0.90 -1.07 -6.31
C VAL A 55 1.82 -2.07 -7.01
N GLU A 56 1.71 -3.36 -6.71
CA GLU A 56 2.47 -4.41 -7.39
C GLU A 56 2.10 -4.51 -8.87
N SER A 57 0.81 -4.39 -9.21
CA SER A 57 0.36 -4.38 -10.60
C SER A 57 0.86 -3.15 -11.37
N GLU A 58 0.94 -1.97 -10.72
CA GLU A 58 1.47 -0.74 -11.34
C GLU A 58 2.97 -0.88 -11.61
N LYS A 59 3.75 -1.43 -10.66
CA LYS A 59 5.18 -1.71 -10.85
C LYS A 59 5.45 -2.69 -11.99
N ASN A 60 4.60 -3.72 -12.13
CA ASN A 60 4.78 -4.74 -13.15
C ASN A 60 4.35 -4.25 -14.55
N ASN A 61 3.35 -3.35 -14.63
CA ASN A 61 2.91 -2.76 -15.90
C ASN A 61 3.89 -1.70 -16.45
N ASP A 62 4.64 -1.02 -15.59
CA ASP A 62 5.65 -0.01 -15.99
C ASP A 62 6.89 -0.65 -16.66
N GLY A 63 6.99 -1.99 -16.67
CA GLY A 63 8.06 -2.75 -17.32
C GLY A 63 7.71 -3.32 -18.71
N THR A 64 6.51 -3.05 -19.24
CA THR A 64 6.04 -3.55 -20.55
C THR A 64 5.90 -2.43 -21.58
N THR A 65 6.98 -1.69 -21.80
CA THR A 65 7.19 -0.95 -23.05
C THR A 65 8.55 -1.30 -23.63
N ASP A 66 8.75 -2.57 -23.96
CA ASP A 66 9.69 -2.95 -25.01
C ASP A 66 9.38 -4.35 -25.52
N ALA A 67 9.64 -4.57 -26.80
CA ALA A 67 9.51 -5.81 -27.54
C ALA A 67 8.10 -6.18 -28.06
N ALA A 68 7.59 -5.37 -28.99
CA ALA A 68 7.04 -5.92 -30.23
C ALA A 68 6.97 -4.87 -31.35
N THR A 69 8.04 -4.73 -32.15
CA THR A 69 7.92 -4.53 -33.61
C THR A 69 9.25 -4.81 -34.33
N ASN A 70 9.32 -6.01 -34.93
CA ASN A 70 9.88 -6.34 -36.26
C ASN A 70 11.33 -5.94 -36.61
N SER A 71 12.24 -6.92 -36.57
CA SER A 71 13.41 -6.97 -37.45
C SER A 71 13.49 -8.35 -38.10
N ASP A 72 12.84 -8.46 -39.26
CA ASP A 72 13.26 -9.34 -40.36
C ASP A 72 14.61 -8.78 -40.84
N GLY A 73 15.72 -9.50 -40.63
CA GLY A 73 17.04 -9.00 -40.99
C GLY A 73 18.20 -9.60 -40.19
N GLU A 74 18.63 -10.76 -40.67
CA GLU A 74 19.98 -11.32 -40.68
C GLU A 74 21.20 -10.40 -40.33
N VAL A 75 22.22 -11.01 -39.70
CA VAL A 75 23.69 -10.74 -39.77
C VAL A 75 24.43 -10.11 -38.55
N SER A 76 25.28 -10.96 -37.94
CA SER A 76 26.70 -10.79 -37.50
C SER A 76 27.12 -9.94 -36.30
N ASP A 77 27.58 -10.65 -35.26
CA ASP A 77 28.97 -10.74 -34.73
C ASP A 77 29.78 -9.48 -34.32
N LYS A 78 30.54 -9.66 -33.22
CA LYS A 78 31.66 -8.87 -32.61
C LYS A 78 31.28 -7.71 -31.69
N GLU A 79 31.55 -7.85 -30.37
CA GLU A 79 32.82 -7.56 -29.67
C GLU A 79 33.17 -6.06 -29.69
N ASP A 80 33.13 -5.39 -28.53
CA ASP A 80 34.35 -4.96 -27.84
C ASP A 80 34.07 -4.15 -26.55
N GLU A 81 35.08 -4.20 -25.70
CA GLU A 81 35.22 -3.77 -24.31
C GLU A 81 35.15 -2.25 -24.04
N ASP A 82 35.38 -1.91 -22.76
CA ASP A 82 35.90 -0.66 -22.19
C ASP A 82 34.82 0.17 -21.45
N GLY A 83 34.87 0.42 -20.14
CA GLY A 83 36.02 0.47 -19.24
C GLY A 83 36.26 1.93 -18.82
N SER A 84 35.65 2.36 -17.71
CA SER A 84 36.13 3.47 -16.88
C SER A 84 35.20 3.58 -15.66
N ASP A 85 35.60 3.25 -14.45
CA ASP A 85 36.60 3.85 -13.55
C ASP A 85 35.96 4.79 -12.52
N GLN A 86 36.45 4.63 -11.30
CA GLN A 86 36.01 5.09 -10.00
C GLN A 86 35.94 6.61 -9.84
N SER A 87 35.08 7.06 -8.94
CA SER A 87 35.52 8.03 -7.93
C SER A 87 34.73 7.86 -6.62
N ASP A 88 35.49 7.52 -5.59
CA ASP A 88 35.22 7.72 -4.17
C ASP A 88 34.72 9.15 -3.86
N ASP A 89 33.90 9.34 -2.83
CA ASP A 89 34.39 9.72 -1.49
C ASP A 89 33.22 10.03 -0.54
N ARG A 90 33.54 9.81 0.73
CA ARG A 90 32.80 9.79 1.98
C ARG A 90 32.17 11.14 2.30
N ASN A 91 31.21 11.15 3.24
CA ASN A 91 31.48 11.63 4.61
C ASN A 91 30.18 11.94 5.39
N GLN A 92 29.99 11.16 6.46
CA GLN A 92 29.55 11.51 7.82
C GLN A 92 28.24 12.30 8.03
N ASP A 93 27.23 11.68 8.65
CA ASP A 93 27.10 11.57 10.12
C ASP A 93 26.88 12.93 10.79
N LYS A 94 25.64 13.20 11.23
CA LYS A 94 25.39 13.79 12.56
C LYS A 94 23.90 13.96 12.91
N ARG A 95 23.56 13.38 14.07
CA ARG A 95 22.60 13.82 15.10
C ARG A 95 21.21 13.17 15.12
N LYS A 96 21.23 11.97 15.70
CA LYS A 96 20.47 11.57 16.90
C LYS A 96 19.99 12.74 17.79
N SER A 97 18.68 12.76 18.06
CA SER A 97 18.06 13.29 19.29
C SER A 97 16.86 12.42 19.66
N GLU A 98 17.11 11.35 20.40
CA GLU A 98 16.15 10.82 21.38
C GLU A 98 16.03 11.87 22.50
N GLU A 99 14.82 12.20 22.97
CA GLU A 99 14.51 12.16 24.41
C GLU A 99 12.99 12.31 24.65
N GLU A 100 12.41 11.26 25.20
CA GLU A 100 11.11 11.26 25.87
C GLU A 100 11.13 12.18 27.09
N GLN A 101 10.10 13.01 27.33
CA GLN A 101 9.71 13.32 28.72
C GLN A 101 8.19 13.37 28.91
N LYS A 102 7.72 12.27 29.50
CA LYS A 102 6.62 12.09 30.46
C LYS A 102 5.93 13.36 30.97
N GLY A 103 4.60 13.37 30.86
CA GLY A 103 3.71 14.33 31.51
C GLY A 103 2.43 13.70 32.08
N HIS A 104 2.54 12.57 32.79
CA HIS A 104 1.48 12.10 33.68
C HIS A 104 1.39 13.02 34.92
N LYS A 105 0.31 13.81 35.05
CA LYS A 105 -0.33 14.13 36.36
C LYS A 105 -1.81 14.51 36.19
N LYS A 106 -2.72 13.59 36.51
CA LYS A 106 -3.91 13.85 37.36
C LYS A 106 -3.67 13.08 38.68
N PRO A 107 -4.37 13.30 39.81
CA PRO A 107 -5.42 14.26 40.18
C PRO A 107 -5.18 14.95 41.56
N LYS A 108 -6.03 15.92 41.95
CA LYS A 108 -6.46 16.21 43.35
C LYS A 108 -7.64 17.19 43.25
N VAL A 109 -8.89 16.76 43.44
CA VAL A 109 -9.60 16.65 44.74
C VAL A 109 -9.27 17.80 45.68
N SER A 110 -10.11 18.83 45.67
CA SER A 110 -10.70 19.41 46.88
C SER A 110 -11.98 20.18 46.52
#